data_AF-A0AAJ2VXD9-F1
#
_entry.id   AF-A0AAJ2VXD9-F1
#
_cell.length_a   1.000
_cell.length_b   1.000
_cell.length_c   1.000
_cell.angle_alpha   90.00
_cell.angle_beta   90.00
_cell.angle_gamma   90.00
#
_symmetry.space_group_name_H-M   'P 1'
#
loop_
_entity.id
_entity.type
_entity.pdbx_description
1 polymer ?
#
loop_
_entity_poly.entity_id
_entity_poly.type
_entity_poly.pdbx_seq_one_letter_code
_entity_poly.pdbx_strand_id
1 'polypeptide(L)'
;MKLSEQIIELKLNIERLETTYLSRLNEIEKELVELTNQSNIFSENWAGNWFKHSNVYKNFLNRSNEYITIDYKKLFDYVAKKSNIDFKAIDEEIKEIFKEFISNKENLIVELSILKTNEQFSEQIKILNKLEEYEWGFPAFKIIDSQKPKKFMGDYNTAQKILANGFDTPPHIAFSANLISSASQINSLKEYLKLSYRLLREIELLLNVENDEFIGTENPILNIKKIFDNFHDIARLLINRHGNRETIKITDEYDVQDLLRSLLKIFFDDVRPEDYTPSYAGRNTRIDFLLKKEKIVIEVKKTRETLKDKEIGDELLQDIARYRNHPDCNILYCFVYDPQGHIVNPRGLEDDLCSESNKKMAVYVNIRP
;
A
#
# COMPACT_ATOMS: atom_id res chain seq x y z
N MET A 1 9.17 13.73 10.72
CA MET A 1 9.23 12.61 9.76
C MET A 1 9.14 13.22 8.38
N LYS A 2 9.94 12.80 7.39
CA LYS A 2 9.76 13.31 6.02
C LYS A 2 8.42 12.77 5.50
N LEU A 3 7.67 13.58 4.76
CA LEU A 3 6.36 13.18 4.21
C LEU A 3 6.44 11.86 3.44
N SER A 4 7.56 11.58 2.76
CA SER A 4 7.82 10.29 2.10
C SER A 4 7.84 9.08 3.06
N GLU A 5 8.43 9.22 4.25
CA GLU A 5 8.44 8.17 5.28
C GLU A 5 7.03 7.93 5.84
N GLN A 6 6.26 9.01 6.05
CA GLN A 6 4.84 8.94 6.45
C GLN A 6 3.99 8.18 5.42
N ILE A 7 4.19 8.45 4.13
CA ILE A 7 3.44 7.78 3.06
C ILE A 7 3.73 6.27 3.02
N ILE A 8 4.98 5.87 3.26
CA ILE A 8 5.35 4.44 3.34
C ILE A 8 4.62 3.77 4.50
N GLU A 9 4.63 4.37 5.69
CA GLU A 9 3.94 3.82 6.86
C GLU A 9 2.43 3.72 6.65
N LEU A 10 1.80 4.77 6.12
CA LEU A 10 0.38 4.79 5.81
C LEU A 10 0.00 3.71 4.78
N LYS A 11 0.85 3.50 3.77
CA LYS A 11 0.64 2.45 2.76
C LYS A 11 0.72 1.06 3.37
N LEU A 12 1.71 0.78 4.20
CA LEU A 12 1.84 -0.50 4.91
C LEU A 12 0.61 -0.77 5.80
N ASN A 13 0.06 0.27 6.44
CA ASN A 13 -1.17 0.13 7.23
C ASN A 13 -2.40 -0.21 6.39
N ILE A 14 -2.55 0.40 5.20
CA ILE A 14 -3.63 0.07 4.25
C ILE A 14 -3.44 -1.36 3.69
N GLU A 15 -2.22 -1.73 3.30
CA GLU A 15 -1.88 -3.08 2.82
C GLU A 15 -2.17 -4.15 3.88
N ARG A 16 -1.89 -3.86 5.15
CA ARG A 16 -2.24 -4.74 6.26
C ARG A 16 -3.75 -4.96 6.35
N LEU A 17 -4.57 -3.90 6.24
CA LEU A 17 -6.03 -4.05 6.25
C LEU A 17 -6.52 -4.89 5.07
N GLU A 18 -6.02 -4.61 3.86
CA GLU A 18 -6.41 -5.36 2.66
C GLU A 18 -6.06 -6.84 2.79
N THR A 19 -4.80 -7.14 3.11
CA THR A 19 -4.32 -8.52 3.25
C THR A 19 -5.04 -9.29 4.35
N THR A 20 -5.39 -8.61 5.45
CA THR A 20 -6.09 -9.24 6.57
C THR A 20 -7.56 -9.52 6.26
N TYR A 21 -8.27 -8.57 5.63
CA TYR A 21 -9.73 -8.60 5.58
C TYR A 21 -10.34 -8.81 4.19
N LEU A 22 -9.65 -8.53 3.08
CA LEU A 22 -10.28 -8.50 1.75
C LEU A 22 -10.83 -9.87 1.34
N SER A 23 -10.08 -10.94 1.58
CA SER A 23 -10.55 -12.31 1.28
C SER A 23 -11.82 -12.64 2.05
N ARG A 24 -11.85 -12.36 3.36
CA ARG A 24 -13.01 -12.61 4.20
C ARG A 24 -14.21 -11.74 3.82
N LEU A 25 -14.00 -10.46 3.51
CA LEU A 25 -15.07 -9.58 3.03
C LEU A 25 -15.71 -10.09 1.73
N ASN A 26 -14.92 -10.69 0.82
CA ASN A 26 -15.43 -11.31 -0.39
C ASN A 26 -16.23 -12.60 -0.11
N GLU A 27 -15.85 -13.35 0.92
CA GLU A 27 -16.61 -14.53 1.37
C GLU A 27 -17.93 -14.11 2.01
N ILE A 28 -17.91 -13.13 2.91
CA ILE A 28 -19.12 -12.60 3.55
C ILE A 28 -20.08 -12.06 2.48
N GLU A 29 -19.59 -11.37 1.44
CA GLU A 29 -20.45 -10.91 0.35
C GLU A 29 -21.18 -12.07 -0.35
N LYS A 30 -20.52 -13.21 -0.57
CA LYS A 30 -21.16 -14.42 -1.11
C LYS A 30 -22.18 -15.01 -0.13
N GLU A 31 -21.85 -15.03 1.16
CA GLU A 31 -22.75 -15.48 2.22
C GLU A 31 -24.03 -14.62 2.27
N LEU A 32 -23.90 -13.29 2.16
CA LEU A 32 -25.04 -12.36 2.10
C LEU A 32 -25.91 -12.56 0.85
N VAL A 33 -25.30 -12.86 -0.31
CA VAL A 33 -26.04 -13.20 -1.53
C VAL A 33 -26.84 -14.49 -1.32
N GLU A 34 -26.25 -15.51 -0.70
CA GLU A 34 -26.96 -16.76 -0.42
C GLU A 34 -28.11 -16.56 0.58
N LEU A 35 -27.88 -15.80 1.67
CA LEU A 35 -28.93 -15.40 2.61
C LEU A 35 -30.07 -14.66 1.90
N THR A 36 -29.75 -13.77 0.96
CA THR A 36 -30.74 -13.07 0.14
C THR A 36 -31.57 -14.06 -0.68
N ASN A 37 -30.91 -14.98 -1.40
CA ASN A 37 -31.57 -16.00 -2.21
C ASN A 37 -32.54 -16.85 -1.39
N GLN A 38 -32.11 -17.33 -0.21
CA GLN A 38 -32.96 -18.14 0.67
C GLN A 38 -34.11 -17.34 1.30
N SER A 39 -33.99 -16.02 1.40
CA SER A 39 -35.04 -15.14 1.93
C SER A 39 -36.10 -14.72 0.90
N ASN A 40 -35.82 -14.84 -0.41
CA ASN A 40 -36.73 -14.40 -1.47
C ASN A 40 -38.08 -15.12 -1.45
N ILE A 41 -38.12 -16.37 -0.98
CA ILE A 41 -39.38 -17.11 -0.84
C ILE A 41 -40.41 -16.38 0.03
N PHE A 42 -39.97 -15.58 1.00
CA PHE A 42 -40.88 -14.82 1.87
C PHE A 42 -41.47 -13.60 1.15
N SER A 43 -40.70 -12.88 0.35
CA SER A 43 -41.21 -11.75 -0.42
C SER A 43 -42.16 -12.21 -1.53
N GLU A 44 -41.83 -13.30 -2.22
CA GLU A 44 -42.67 -13.91 -3.26
C GLU A 44 -44.03 -14.42 -2.74
N ASN A 45 -44.07 -14.84 -1.48
CA ASN A 45 -45.27 -15.39 -0.84
C ASN A 45 -45.94 -14.42 0.14
N TRP A 46 -45.51 -13.15 0.19
CA TRP A 46 -46.11 -12.18 1.10
C TRP A 46 -47.56 -11.90 0.72
N ALA A 47 -48.46 -12.08 1.69
CA ALA A 47 -49.90 -11.85 1.53
C ALA A 47 -50.43 -10.78 2.50
N GLY A 48 -49.56 -10.26 3.35
CA GLY A 48 -49.86 -9.20 4.31
C GLY A 48 -49.84 -7.81 3.69
N ASN A 49 -49.89 -6.80 4.56
CA ASN A 49 -49.65 -5.41 4.21
C ASN A 49 -48.96 -4.68 5.37
N TRP A 50 -48.48 -3.46 5.12
CA TRP A 50 -47.76 -2.65 6.12
C TRP A 50 -48.65 -2.14 7.28
N PHE A 51 -49.96 -2.31 7.21
CA PHE A 51 -50.93 -1.70 8.13
C PHE A 51 -51.49 -2.71 9.13
N LYS A 52 -51.75 -3.93 8.66
CA LYS A 52 -52.28 -5.10 9.39
C LYS A 52 -51.68 -6.37 8.79
N HIS A 53 -51.45 -7.37 9.64
CA HIS A 53 -51.01 -8.70 9.19
C HIS A 53 -49.70 -8.67 8.38
N SER A 54 -48.77 -7.77 8.72
CA SER A 54 -47.49 -7.59 8.02
C SER A 54 -46.62 -8.85 7.96
N ASN A 55 -46.88 -9.79 8.86
CA ASN A 55 -46.22 -11.08 9.02
C ASN A 55 -47.01 -12.26 8.44
N VAL A 56 -47.97 -12.02 7.53
CA VAL A 56 -48.77 -13.07 6.88
C VAL A 56 -48.27 -13.39 5.48
N TYR A 57 -48.17 -14.69 5.19
CA TYR A 57 -47.62 -15.24 3.96
C TYR A 57 -48.51 -16.40 3.47
N LYS A 58 -48.53 -16.66 2.16
CA LYS A 58 -49.07 -17.91 1.61
C LYS A 58 -48.25 -19.09 2.14
N ASN A 59 -48.89 -20.21 2.45
CA ASN A 59 -48.21 -21.37 3.05
C ASN A 59 -47.31 -22.11 2.04
N PHE A 60 -46.09 -21.61 1.85
CA PHE A 60 -45.06 -22.21 1.01
C PHE A 60 -44.37 -23.43 1.65
N LEU A 61 -44.57 -23.67 2.96
CA LEU A 61 -43.97 -24.80 3.67
C LEU A 61 -44.69 -26.12 3.31
N ASN A 62 -46.02 -26.08 3.21
CA ASN A 62 -46.85 -27.26 2.94
C ASN A 62 -47.58 -27.21 1.60
N ARG A 63 -47.36 -26.17 0.77
CA ARG A 63 -48.05 -25.96 -0.53
C ARG A 63 -49.59 -26.03 -0.42
N SER A 64 -50.15 -25.55 0.70
CA SER A 64 -51.61 -25.44 0.87
C SER A 64 -52.08 -24.04 0.43
N ASN A 65 -53.38 -23.91 0.16
CA ASN A 65 -54.03 -22.61 -0.09
C ASN A 65 -54.23 -21.77 1.19
N GLU A 66 -53.63 -22.19 2.31
CA GLU A 66 -53.77 -21.51 3.59
C GLU A 66 -52.72 -20.41 3.77
N TYR A 67 -52.96 -19.54 4.75
CA TYR A 67 -52.01 -18.52 5.17
C TYR A 67 -51.27 -18.94 6.43
N ILE A 68 -50.02 -18.52 6.55
CA ILE A 68 -49.18 -18.72 7.74
C ILE A 68 -48.67 -17.39 8.26
N THR A 69 -48.48 -17.32 9.57
CA THR A 69 -47.88 -16.17 10.26
C THR A 69 -46.43 -16.48 10.62
N ILE A 70 -45.51 -15.66 10.12
CA ILE A 70 -44.07 -15.83 10.32
C ILE A 70 -43.52 -14.52 10.89
N ASP A 71 -43.11 -14.55 12.15
CA ASP A 71 -42.37 -13.46 12.78
C ASP A 71 -40.89 -13.42 12.32
N TYR A 72 -40.17 -12.37 12.71
CA TYR A 72 -38.77 -12.19 12.34
C TYR A 72 -37.88 -13.36 12.77
N LYS A 73 -38.10 -13.92 13.97
CA LYS A 73 -37.29 -15.01 14.50
C LYS A 73 -37.47 -16.28 13.67
N LYS A 74 -38.71 -16.64 13.35
CA LYS A 74 -39.01 -17.81 12.49
C LYS A 74 -38.42 -17.66 11.10
N LEU A 75 -38.48 -16.46 10.52
CA LEU A 75 -37.85 -16.17 9.22
C LEU A 75 -36.33 -16.35 9.32
N PHE A 76 -35.71 -15.72 10.32
CA PHE A 76 -34.28 -15.81 10.58
C PHE A 76 -33.82 -17.27 10.73
N ASP A 77 -34.50 -18.05 11.59
CA ASP A 77 -34.18 -19.45 11.85
C ASP A 77 -34.34 -20.31 10.59
N TYR A 78 -35.37 -20.03 9.77
CA TYR A 78 -35.57 -20.73 8.49
C TYR A 78 -34.43 -20.46 7.51
N VAL A 79 -34.07 -19.18 7.31
CA VAL A 79 -33.01 -18.78 6.38
C VAL A 79 -31.68 -19.37 6.84
N ALA A 80 -31.33 -19.21 8.12
CA ALA A 80 -30.10 -19.76 8.68
C ALA A 80 -30.00 -21.28 8.52
N LYS A 81 -31.09 -22.01 8.74
CA LYS A 81 -31.13 -23.47 8.54
C LYS A 81 -30.99 -23.87 7.06
N LYS A 82 -31.55 -23.08 6.15
CA LYS A 82 -31.52 -23.37 4.70
C LYS A 82 -30.17 -23.08 4.07
N SER A 83 -29.54 -21.98 4.43
CA SER A 83 -28.23 -21.60 3.94
C SER A 83 -27.06 -22.25 4.70
N ASN A 84 -27.30 -22.71 5.94
CA ASN A 84 -26.27 -23.09 6.90
C ASN A 84 -25.32 -21.91 7.23
N ILE A 85 -25.88 -20.70 7.33
CA ILE A 85 -25.15 -19.45 7.59
C ILE A 85 -25.77 -18.73 8.79
N ASP A 86 -24.95 -18.30 9.75
CA ASP A 86 -25.38 -17.45 10.87
C ASP A 86 -25.17 -15.97 10.54
N PHE A 87 -26.24 -15.31 10.09
CA PHE A 87 -26.19 -13.88 9.76
C PHE A 87 -25.86 -13.00 10.97
N LYS A 88 -26.22 -13.41 12.20
CA LYS A 88 -25.92 -12.60 13.39
C LYS A 88 -24.42 -12.60 13.68
N ALA A 89 -23.75 -13.75 13.50
CA ALA A 89 -22.30 -13.83 13.62
C ALA A 89 -21.61 -12.97 12.56
N ILE A 90 -22.10 -13.00 11.31
CA ILE A 90 -21.61 -12.15 10.23
C ILE A 90 -21.76 -10.66 10.56
N ASP A 91 -22.94 -10.23 11.04
CA ASP A 91 -23.19 -8.82 11.36
C ASP A 91 -22.26 -8.31 12.48
N GLU A 92 -21.98 -9.12 13.49
CA GLU A 92 -20.99 -8.80 14.53
C GLU A 92 -19.56 -8.79 13.99
N GLU A 93 -19.19 -9.75 13.14
CA GLU A 93 -17.87 -9.79 12.49
C GLU A 93 -17.61 -8.53 11.66
N ILE A 94 -18.61 -8.09 10.86
CA ILE A 94 -18.53 -6.85 10.09
C ILE A 94 -18.27 -5.66 11.02
N LYS A 95 -18.98 -5.54 12.15
CA LYS A 95 -18.79 -4.44 13.12
C LYS A 95 -17.38 -4.42 13.71
N GLU A 96 -16.78 -5.57 13.98
CA GLU A 96 -15.40 -5.62 14.47
C GLU A 96 -14.40 -5.17 13.38
N ILE A 97 -14.58 -5.62 12.14
CA ILE A 97 -13.76 -5.16 10.99
C ILE A 97 -13.87 -3.63 10.83
N PHE A 98 -15.06 -3.06 11.00
CA PHE A 98 -15.25 -1.61 10.92
C PHE A 98 -14.37 -0.81 11.88
N LYS A 99 -14.16 -1.30 13.10
CA LYS A 99 -13.37 -0.56 14.10
C LYS A 99 -11.94 -0.34 13.62
N GLU A 100 -11.34 -1.36 13.00
CA GLU A 100 -9.99 -1.29 12.43
C GLU A 100 -9.92 -0.29 11.27
N PHE A 101 -10.92 -0.29 10.39
CA PHE A 101 -10.98 0.64 9.26
C PHE A 101 -11.24 2.09 9.71
N ILE A 102 -12.09 2.30 10.71
CA ILE A 102 -12.34 3.62 11.29
C ILE A 102 -11.07 4.17 11.93
N SER A 103 -10.38 3.38 12.75
CA SER A 103 -9.12 3.79 13.38
C SER A 103 -8.05 4.12 12.33
N ASN A 104 -7.95 3.30 11.29
CA ASN A 104 -7.03 3.56 10.18
C ASN A 104 -7.39 4.84 9.41
N LYS A 105 -8.69 5.10 9.16
CA LYS A 105 -9.16 6.33 8.52
C LYS A 105 -8.76 7.55 9.34
N GLU A 106 -9.01 7.54 10.64
CA GLU A 106 -8.63 8.64 11.54
C GLU A 106 -7.13 8.92 11.47
N ASN A 107 -6.29 7.89 11.53
CA ASN A 107 -4.84 8.02 11.40
C ASN A 107 -4.43 8.61 10.03
N LEU A 108 -5.01 8.10 8.94
CA LEU A 108 -4.74 8.59 7.58
C LEU A 108 -5.08 10.08 7.43
N ILE A 109 -6.24 10.51 7.94
CA ILE A 109 -6.67 11.91 7.87
C ILE A 109 -5.74 12.82 8.68
N VAL A 110 -5.35 12.39 9.89
CA VAL A 110 -4.47 13.17 10.76
C VAL A 110 -3.09 13.35 10.13
N GLU A 111 -2.46 12.26 9.69
CA GLU A 111 -1.10 12.30 9.12
C GLU A 111 -1.04 13.11 7.82
N LEU A 112 -2.10 13.07 7.00
CA LEU A 112 -2.15 13.80 5.73
C LEU A 112 -2.75 15.21 5.86
N SER A 113 -3.11 15.65 7.07
CA SER A 113 -3.67 16.99 7.30
C SER A 113 -2.71 18.11 6.87
N ILE A 114 -1.40 17.86 6.92
CA ILE A 114 -0.36 18.80 6.47
C ILE A 114 -0.45 19.15 4.99
N LEU A 115 -1.06 18.28 4.17
CA LEU A 115 -1.26 18.56 2.75
C LEU A 115 -2.19 19.76 2.53
N LYS A 116 -3.13 20.00 3.45
CA LYS A 116 -4.11 21.09 3.35
C LYS A 116 -3.48 22.48 3.34
N THR A 117 -2.23 22.62 3.76
CA THR A 117 -1.50 23.89 3.76
C THR A 117 -0.71 24.15 2.47
N ASN A 118 -0.64 23.20 1.54
CA ASN A 118 0.13 23.33 0.30
C ASN A 118 -0.79 23.19 -0.93
N GLU A 119 -0.91 24.25 -1.72
CA GLU A 119 -1.79 24.34 -2.89
C GLU A 119 -1.46 23.32 -3.99
N GLN A 120 -0.23 22.82 -4.03
CA GLN A 120 0.20 21.81 -4.98
C GLN A 120 -0.57 20.49 -4.86
N PHE A 121 -1.07 20.16 -3.68
CA PHE A 121 -1.86 18.96 -3.43
C PHE A 121 -3.36 19.18 -3.63
N SER A 122 -3.78 20.22 -4.37
CA SER A 122 -5.19 20.60 -4.52
C SER A 122 -6.12 19.47 -4.97
N GLU A 123 -5.68 18.56 -5.86
CA GLU A 123 -6.48 17.40 -6.25
C GLU A 123 -6.54 16.32 -5.15
N GLN A 124 -5.42 16.09 -4.45
CA GLN A 124 -5.31 15.11 -3.36
C GLN A 124 -6.14 15.57 -2.14
N ILE A 125 -6.17 16.88 -1.88
CA ILE A 125 -7.01 17.48 -0.83
C ILE A 125 -8.49 17.18 -1.09
N LYS A 126 -8.96 17.16 -2.35
CA LYS A 126 -10.36 16.77 -2.65
C LYS A 126 -10.64 15.34 -2.24
N ILE A 127 -9.71 14.41 -2.50
CA ILE A 127 -9.86 13.01 -2.11
C ILE A 127 -9.78 12.88 -0.59
N LEU A 128 -8.86 13.60 0.07
CA LEU A 128 -8.71 13.63 1.51
C LEU A 128 -9.97 14.12 2.21
N ASN A 129 -10.58 15.22 1.75
CA ASN A 129 -11.84 15.73 2.28
C ASN A 129 -12.99 14.74 2.06
N LYS A 130 -13.03 14.05 0.91
CA LYS A 130 -14.00 12.97 0.66
C LYS A 130 -13.83 11.81 1.66
N LEU A 131 -12.59 11.47 2.03
CA LEU A 131 -12.30 10.45 3.05
C LEU A 131 -12.68 10.92 4.46
N GLU A 132 -12.48 12.20 4.77
CA GLU A 132 -12.87 12.81 6.04
C GLU A 132 -14.39 12.71 6.27
N GLU A 133 -15.18 13.13 5.27
CA GLU A 133 -16.65 13.08 5.27
C GLU A 133 -17.22 11.68 4.91
N TYR A 134 -16.37 10.66 4.79
CA TYR A 134 -16.78 9.36 4.28
C TYR A 134 -17.77 8.63 5.20
N GLU A 135 -18.93 8.27 4.64
CA GLU A 135 -19.98 7.50 5.30
C GLU A 135 -19.83 5.98 5.05
N TRP A 136 -20.04 5.21 6.12
CA TRP A 136 -19.86 3.76 6.15
C TRP A 136 -21.16 3.00 5.87
N GLY A 137 -21.48 2.85 4.59
CA GLY A 137 -22.66 2.12 4.12
C GLY A 137 -24.00 2.81 4.43
N PHE A 138 -25.10 2.11 4.18
CA PHE A 138 -26.45 2.61 4.37
C PHE A 138 -27.14 1.88 5.53
N PRO A 139 -27.71 2.59 6.52
CA PRO A 139 -28.35 1.96 7.65
C PRO A 139 -29.70 1.32 7.26
N ALA A 140 -30.00 0.15 7.82
CA ALA A 140 -31.21 -0.64 7.54
C ALA A 140 -32.51 0.17 7.66
N PHE A 141 -32.62 1.08 8.64
CA PHE A 141 -33.84 1.87 8.82
C PHE A 141 -34.14 2.80 7.64
N LYS A 142 -33.12 3.35 6.96
CA LYS A 142 -33.31 4.18 5.75
C LYS A 142 -33.81 3.33 4.58
N ILE A 143 -33.37 2.07 4.51
CA ILE A 143 -33.82 1.11 3.49
C ILE A 143 -35.28 0.70 3.73
N ILE A 144 -35.67 0.50 5.00
CA ILE A 144 -37.06 0.22 5.36
C ILE A 144 -37.95 1.41 5.01
N ASP A 145 -37.52 2.64 5.34
CA ASP A 145 -38.30 3.84 5.08
C ASP A 145 -38.50 4.11 3.59
N SER A 146 -37.53 3.76 2.73
CA SER A 146 -37.67 3.91 1.28
C SER A 146 -38.69 2.95 0.66
N GLN A 147 -38.94 1.79 1.30
CA GLN A 147 -39.93 0.80 0.88
C GLN A 147 -41.32 1.06 1.47
N LYS A 148 -41.40 1.96 2.46
CA LYS A 148 -42.63 2.26 3.18
C LYS A 148 -43.64 3.01 2.28
N PRO A 149 -44.94 2.69 2.34
CA PRO A 149 -45.94 3.39 1.54
C PRO A 149 -46.02 4.88 1.90
N LYS A 150 -45.95 5.76 0.89
CA LYS A 150 -46.05 7.22 1.07
C LYS A 150 -47.47 7.74 1.28
N LYS A 151 -48.47 6.95 0.86
CA LYS A 151 -49.89 7.27 1.01
C LYS A 151 -50.61 6.05 1.56
N PHE A 152 -51.59 6.30 2.40
CA PHE A 152 -52.47 5.28 2.95
C PHE A 152 -53.93 5.63 2.64
N MET A 153 -54.71 4.63 2.26
CA MET A 153 -56.17 4.67 2.25
C MET A 153 -56.67 3.44 3.02
N GLY A 154 -57.38 3.66 4.13
CA GLY A 154 -58.02 2.59 4.88
C GLY A 154 -58.91 3.12 6.00
N ASP A 155 -59.44 2.20 6.81
CA ASP A 155 -60.45 2.52 7.83
C ASP A 155 -59.90 3.43 8.95
N TYR A 156 -60.82 4.07 9.69
CA TYR A 156 -60.50 5.01 10.77
C TYR A 156 -59.58 4.39 11.83
N ASN A 157 -59.84 3.15 12.23
CA ASN A 157 -59.05 2.46 13.26
C ASN A 157 -57.61 2.21 12.79
N THR A 158 -57.43 1.89 11.51
CA THR A 158 -56.11 1.68 10.89
C THR A 158 -55.37 3.00 10.75
N ALA A 159 -56.06 4.07 10.35
CA ALA A 159 -55.49 5.42 10.31
C ALA A 159 -55.03 5.88 11.70
N GLN A 160 -55.84 5.65 12.74
CA GLN A 160 -55.50 5.99 14.12
C GLN A 160 -54.29 5.18 14.63
N LYS A 161 -54.22 3.88 14.32
CA LYS A 161 -53.05 3.04 14.63
C LYS A 161 -51.78 3.59 13.97
N ILE A 162 -51.84 3.93 12.68
CA ILE A 162 -50.67 4.44 11.94
C ILE A 162 -50.20 5.78 12.50
N LEU A 163 -51.13 6.67 12.86
CA LEU A 163 -50.79 7.96 13.47
C LEU A 163 -50.13 7.79 14.86
N ALA A 164 -50.57 6.79 15.64
CA ALA A 164 -50.04 6.54 16.98
C ALA A 164 -48.71 5.76 16.97
N ASN A 165 -48.62 4.69 16.17
CA ASN A 165 -47.56 3.68 16.26
C ASN A 165 -46.72 3.55 14.98
N GLY A 166 -47.07 4.29 13.92
CA GLY A 166 -46.46 4.12 12.61
C GLY A 166 -46.93 2.86 11.87
N PHE A 167 -46.23 2.53 10.79
CA PHE A 167 -46.50 1.34 10.00
C PHE A 167 -45.80 0.12 10.63
N ASP A 168 -46.42 -1.05 10.50
CA ASP A 168 -45.73 -2.30 10.85
C ASP A 168 -44.64 -2.55 9.79
N THR A 169 -43.47 -3.03 10.21
CA THR A 169 -42.43 -3.47 9.26
C THR A 169 -42.59 -4.96 9.00
N PRO A 170 -42.87 -5.40 7.76
CA PRO A 170 -42.92 -6.82 7.42
C PRO A 170 -41.59 -7.51 7.74
N PRO A 171 -41.59 -8.70 8.37
CA PRO A 171 -40.36 -9.38 8.78
C PRO A 171 -39.34 -9.61 7.66
N HIS A 172 -39.78 -9.96 6.46
CA HIS A 172 -38.90 -10.16 5.31
C HIS A 172 -38.28 -8.85 4.79
N ILE A 173 -38.97 -7.72 4.95
CA ILE A 173 -38.42 -6.38 4.62
C ILE A 173 -37.38 -5.95 5.65
N ALA A 174 -37.65 -6.18 6.95
CA ALA A 174 -36.66 -5.92 7.98
C ALA A 174 -35.40 -6.78 7.78
N PHE A 175 -35.57 -8.06 7.46
CA PHE A 175 -34.45 -8.97 7.21
C PHE A 175 -33.65 -8.58 5.97
N SER A 176 -34.31 -8.31 4.84
CA SER A 176 -33.63 -7.88 3.62
C SER A 176 -32.93 -6.52 3.79
N ALA A 177 -33.53 -5.59 4.54
CA ALA A 177 -32.89 -4.31 4.84
C ALA A 177 -31.60 -4.47 5.65
N ASN A 178 -31.55 -5.40 6.60
CA ASN A 178 -30.31 -5.71 7.33
C ASN A 178 -29.25 -6.31 6.39
N LEU A 179 -29.62 -7.27 5.53
CA LEU A 179 -28.68 -7.84 4.53
C LEU A 179 -28.11 -6.77 3.59
N ILE A 180 -28.97 -5.90 3.05
CA ILE A 180 -28.55 -4.81 2.16
C ILE A 180 -27.67 -3.81 2.91
N SER A 181 -27.98 -3.52 4.19
CA SER A 181 -27.16 -2.67 5.05
C SER A 181 -25.75 -3.24 5.21
N SER A 182 -25.62 -4.51 5.59
CA SER A 182 -24.33 -5.22 5.71
C SER A 182 -23.58 -5.27 4.36
N ALA A 183 -24.26 -5.52 3.24
CA ALA A 183 -23.63 -5.52 1.92
C ALA A 183 -23.10 -4.13 1.53
N SER A 184 -23.88 -3.07 1.79
CA SER A 184 -23.46 -1.69 1.52
C SER A 184 -22.26 -1.27 2.36
N GLN A 185 -22.20 -1.75 3.60
CA GLN A 185 -21.11 -1.59 4.53
C GLN A 185 -19.82 -2.25 4.01
N ILE A 186 -19.87 -3.52 3.60
CA ILE A 186 -18.74 -4.22 2.97
C ILE A 186 -18.23 -3.46 1.75
N ASN A 187 -19.14 -3.00 0.89
CA ASN A 187 -18.76 -2.23 -0.28
C ASN A 187 -18.05 -0.91 0.09
N SER A 188 -18.51 -0.21 1.13
CA SER A 188 -17.85 0.99 1.63
C SER A 188 -16.44 0.73 2.19
N LEU A 189 -16.20 -0.42 2.82
CA LEU A 189 -14.84 -0.82 3.27
C LEU A 189 -13.91 -0.99 2.06
N LYS A 190 -14.38 -1.66 1.01
CA LYS A 190 -13.61 -1.85 -0.24
C LYS A 190 -13.34 -0.54 -0.96
N GLU A 191 -14.34 0.33 -1.06
CA GLU A 191 -14.19 1.64 -1.71
C GLU A 191 -13.27 2.56 -0.89
N TYR A 192 -13.27 2.48 0.45
CA TYR A 192 -12.28 3.14 1.29
C TYR A 192 -10.85 2.72 0.92
N LEU A 193 -10.55 1.42 0.84
CA LEU A 193 -9.20 0.95 0.44
C LEU A 193 -8.79 1.54 -0.92
N LYS A 194 -9.69 1.49 -1.90
CA LYS A 194 -9.45 2.03 -3.24
C LYS A 194 -9.15 3.52 -3.22
N LEU A 195 -9.91 4.31 -2.48
CA LEU A 195 -9.71 5.75 -2.35
C LEU A 195 -8.40 6.08 -1.62
N SER A 196 -8.08 5.34 -0.56
CA SER A 196 -6.83 5.50 0.19
C SER A 196 -5.61 5.15 -0.66
N TYR A 197 -5.63 4.04 -1.41
CA TYR A 197 -4.55 3.71 -2.35
C TYR A 197 -4.38 4.76 -3.43
N ARG A 198 -5.49 5.23 -4.01
CA ARG A 198 -5.46 6.30 -5.01
C ARG A 198 -4.81 7.56 -4.45
N LEU A 199 -5.24 8.01 -3.27
CA LEU A 199 -4.69 9.19 -2.60
C LEU A 199 -3.19 9.05 -2.37
N LEU A 200 -2.77 7.96 -1.73
CA LEU A 200 -1.36 7.72 -1.41
C LEU A 200 -0.50 7.62 -2.67
N ARG A 201 -1.00 6.98 -3.73
CA ARG A 201 -0.29 6.88 -5.01
C ARG A 201 -0.18 8.23 -5.72
N GLU A 202 -1.23 9.05 -5.70
CA GLU A 202 -1.17 10.39 -6.27
C GLU A 202 -0.17 11.28 -5.53
N ILE A 203 -0.13 11.22 -4.19
CA ILE A 203 0.87 11.92 -3.39
C ILE A 203 2.28 11.42 -3.72
N GLU A 204 2.49 10.10 -3.77
CA GLU A 204 3.78 9.50 -4.12
C GLU A 204 4.25 9.95 -5.52
N LEU A 205 3.36 9.97 -6.51
CA LEU A 205 3.67 10.46 -7.85
C LEU A 205 4.04 11.92 -7.85
N LEU A 206 3.35 12.79 -7.10
CA LEU A 206 3.70 14.20 -7.00
C LEU A 206 5.04 14.42 -6.31
N LEU A 207 5.33 13.68 -5.23
CA LEU A 207 6.62 13.74 -4.56
C LEU A 207 7.74 13.24 -5.48
N ASN A 208 7.47 12.23 -6.30
CA ASN A 208 8.44 11.74 -7.29
C ASN A 208 8.58 12.70 -8.48
N VAL A 209 7.52 13.38 -8.90
CA VAL A 209 7.56 14.43 -9.93
C VAL A 209 8.27 15.67 -9.40
N GLU A 210 8.14 16.05 -8.14
CA GLU A 210 9.01 17.07 -7.52
C GLU A 210 10.47 16.63 -7.53
N ASN A 211 10.73 15.36 -7.20
CA ASN A 211 12.09 14.79 -7.30
C ASN A 211 12.61 14.76 -8.76
N ASP A 212 11.73 14.65 -9.75
CA ASP A 212 12.06 14.65 -11.19
C ASP A 212 12.08 16.06 -11.83
N GLU A 213 11.31 17.03 -11.35
CA GLU A 213 11.40 18.44 -11.77
C GLU A 213 12.60 19.13 -11.09
N PHE A 214 13.07 18.58 -9.96
CA PHE A 214 14.41 18.80 -9.39
C PHE A 214 15.50 17.92 -10.03
N ILE A 215 15.33 17.47 -11.29
CA ILE A 215 16.45 16.99 -12.14
C ILE A 215 17.34 18.20 -12.49
N GLY A 216 18.07 18.58 -11.47
CA GLY A 216 18.78 19.82 -11.31
C GLY A 216 19.28 19.84 -9.88
N THR A 217 20.08 18.83 -9.52
CA THR A 217 21.08 18.82 -8.42
C THR A 217 20.78 18.17 -7.04
N GLU A 218 19.58 17.73 -6.64
CA GLU A 218 19.37 17.41 -5.20
C GLU A 218 19.01 15.97 -4.75
N ASN A 219 18.90 14.95 -5.63
CA ASN A 219 18.81 13.56 -5.15
C ASN A 219 20.16 12.81 -5.27
N PRO A 220 20.97 12.76 -4.20
CA PRO A 220 22.31 12.18 -4.24
C PRO A 220 22.30 10.69 -4.62
N ILE A 221 21.31 9.93 -4.13
CA ILE A 221 21.17 8.50 -4.40
C ILE A 221 20.85 8.23 -5.87
N LEU A 222 19.88 8.95 -6.43
CA LEU A 222 19.49 8.78 -7.82
C LEU A 222 20.61 9.22 -8.78
N ASN A 223 21.33 10.29 -8.45
CA ASN A 223 22.48 10.77 -9.21
C ASN A 223 23.60 9.73 -9.24
N ILE A 224 23.95 9.13 -8.10
CA ILE A 224 24.94 8.05 -8.00
C ILE A 224 24.50 6.85 -8.83
N LYS A 225 23.25 6.39 -8.66
CA LYS A 225 22.72 5.25 -9.40
C LYS A 225 22.74 5.50 -10.92
N LYS A 226 22.36 6.69 -11.37
CA LYS A 226 22.40 7.09 -12.78
C LYS A 226 23.83 7.07 -13.32
N ILE A 227 24.81 7.53 -12.54
CA ILE A 227 26.23 7.43 -12.92
C ILE A 227 26.63 5.96 -13.07
N PHE A 228 26.34 5.12 -12.08
CA PHE A 228 26.72 3.71 -12.09
C PHE A 228 26.09 2.94 -13.25
N ASP A 229 24.79 3.12 -13.47
CA ASP A 229 24.04 2.41 -14.52
C ASP A 229 24.51 2.79 -15.93
N ASN A 230 25.09 3.99 -16.13
CA ASN A 230 25.61 4.47 -17.42
C ASN A 230 27.14 4.39 -17.53
N PHE A 231 27.84 3.93 -16.49
CA PHE A 231 29.30 3.99 -16.42
C PHE A 231 29.97 3.23 -17.57
N HIS A 232 29.51 2.01 -17.86
CA HIS A 232 30.02 1.17 -18.93
C HIS A 232 29.94 1.84 -20.31
N ASP A 233 28.78 2.42 -20.62
CA ASP A 233 28.53 3.02 -21.91
C ASP A 233 29.42 4.25 -22.11
N ILE A 234 29.59 5.05 -21.07
CA ILE A 234 30.53 6.19 -21.06
C ILE A 234 31.97 5.70 -21.27
N ALA A 235 32.39 4.67 -20.52
CA ALA A 235 33.73 4.09 -20.65
C ALA A 235 34.01 3.60 -22.08
N ARG A 236 33.04 2.91 -22.71
CA ARG A 236 33.14 2.46 -24.11
C ARG A 236 33.21 3.62 -25.10
N LEU A 237 32.42 4.67 -24.90
CA LEU A 237 32.45 5.85 -25.76
C LEU A 237 33.81 6.56 -25.71
N LEU A 238 34.47 6.59 -24.54
CA LEU A 238 35.81 7.16 -24.41
C LEU A 238 36.87 6.40 -25.20
N ILE A 239 36.69 5.11 -25.47
CA ILE A 239 37.61 4.33 -26.33
C ILE A 239 37.49 4.75 -27.80
N ASN A 240 36.29 5.13 -28.26
CA ASN A 240 36.00 5.45 -29.65
C ASN A 240 36.28 6.93 -29.98
N ARG A 241 37.55 7.35 -29.94
CA ARG A 241 37.95 8.74 -30.21
C ARG A 241 38.16 9.04 -31.69
N HIS A 242 37.80 10.25 -32.10
CA HIS A 242 38.10 10.77 -33.43
C HIS A 242 39.62 10.82 -33.68
N GLY A 243 40.05 10.23 -34.80
CA GLY A 243 41.42 10.35 -35.31
C GLY A 243 42.48 9.60 -34.49
N ASN A 244 42.14 8.44 -33.90
CA ASN A 244 43.06 7.59 -33.12
C ASN A 244 43.80 8.32 -31.99
N ARG A 245 43.15 9.29 -31.35
CA ARG A 245 43.72 10.00 -30.20
C ARG A 245 43.79 9.08 -28.97
N GLU A 246 44.81 9.29 -28.14
CA GLU A 246 44.95 8.62 -26.84
C GLU A 246 43.74 8.87 -25.95
N THR A 247 43.40 7.93 -25.06
CA THR A 247 42.24 8.02 -24.17
C THR A 247 42.52 7.37 -22.82
N ILE A 248 41.64 7.59 -21.85
CA ILE A 248 41.63 6.81 -20.61
C ILE A 248 41.20 5.38 -20.93
N LYS A 249 42.06 4.40 -20.64
CA LYS A 249 41.76 2.98 -20.77
C LYS A 249 41.48 2.44 -19.38
N ILE A 250 40.30 1.86 -19.17
CA ILE A 250 39.95 1.28 -17.87
C ILE A 250 40.55 -0.12 -17.77
N THR A 251 41.72 -0.21 -17.14
CA THR A 251 42.47 -1.46 -16.96
C THR A 251 42.34 -2.00 -15.55
N ASP A 252 42.38 -1.12 -14.55
CA ASP A 252 42.29 -1.45 -13.14
C ASP A 252 41.24 -0.61 -12.40
N GLU A 253 41.18 -0.77 -11.07
CA GLU A 253 40.25 -0.08 -10.18
C GLU A 253 40.54 1.43 -10.11
N TYR A 254 41.79 1.85 -10.21
CA TYR A 254 42.16 3.27 -10.18
C TYR A 254 41.66 4.00 -11.42
N ASP A 255 41.70 3.35 -12.59
CA ASP A 255 41.12 3.91 -13.80
C ASP A 255 39.59 4.08 -13.69
N VAL A 256 38.91 3.16 -12.98
CA VAL A 256 37.46 3.29 -12.68
C VAL A 256 37.23 4.49 -11.78
N GLN A 257 38.05 4.64 -10.73
CA GLN A 257 37.99 5.76 -9.81
C GLN A 257 38.19 7.11 -10.53
N ASP A 258 39.17 7.23 -11.41
CA ASP A 258 39.45 8.49 -12.13
C ASP A 258 38.27 8.96 -13.00
N LEU A 259 37.66 8.03 -13.74
CA LEU A 259 36.45 8.34 -14.51
C LEU A 259 35.27 8.64 -13.58
N LEU A 260 35.05 7.79 -12.58
CA LEU A 260 33.89 7.90 -11.69
C LEU A 260 33.91 9.21 -10.91
N ARG A 261 35.07 9.63 -10.39
CA ARG A 261 35.26 10.91 -9.70
C ARG A 261 34.84 12.08 -10.56
N SER A 262 35.21 12.04 -11.84
CA SER A 262 34.88 13.09 -12.81
C SER A 262 33.38 13.17 -13.06
N LEU A 263 32.69 12.02 -13.10
CA LEU A 263 31.23 11.95 -13.24
C LEU A 263 30.50 12.40 -11.97
N LEU A 264 31.00 12.03 -10.78
CA LEU A 264 30.44 12.48 -9.51
C LEU A 264 30.47 14.00 -9.37
N LYS A 265 31.51 14.67 -9.88
CA LYS A 265 31.63 16.14 -9.89
C LYS A 265 30.54 16.87 -10.70
N ILE A 266 29.75 16.16 -11.51
CA ILE A 266 28.57 16.73 -12.17
C ILE A 266 27.49 17.10 -11.14
N PHE A 267 27.37 16.33 -10.05
CA PHE A 267 26.29 16.47 -9.06
C PHE A 267 26.77 16.84 -7.66
N PHE A 268 28.07 16.65 -7.36
CA PHE A 268 28.61 16.82 -6.02
C PHE A 268 29.78 17.81 -6.02
N ASP A 269 29.59 18.95 -5.35
CA ASP A 269 30.65 19.96 -5.21
C ASP A 269 31.85 19.44 -4.42
N ASP A 270 31.63 18.58 -3.42
CA ASP A 270 32.64 18.11 -2.46
C ASP A 270 32.82 16.58 -2.51
N VAL A 271 33.53 16.12 -3.54
CA VAL A 271 33.99 14.73 -3.69
C VAL A 271 35.43 14.63 -3.18
N ARG A 272 35.61 14.09 -1.98
CA ARG A 272 36.93 13.96 -1.34
C ARG A 272 37.50 12.57 -1.57
N PRO A 273 38.79 12.44 -1.93
CA PRO A 273 39.53 11.23 -1.58
C PRO A 273 39.70 11.25 -0.07
N GLU A 274 39.23 10.24 0.67
CA GLU A 274 39.39 10.29 2.12
C GLU A 274 40.79 9.82 2.52
N ASP A 275 41.52 10.70 3.18
CA ASP A 275 42.78 10.39 3.88
C ASP A 275 42.57 10.65 5.38
N TYR A 276 42.27 9.62 6.18
CA TYR A 276 42.64 9.61 7.60
C TYR A 276 42.64 8.21 8.24
N THR A 277 43.75 7.88 8.91
CA THR A 277 43.88 6.80 9.90
C THR A 277 43.60 7.33 11.31
N PRO A 278 42.98 6.51 12.19
CA PRO A 278 43.81 5.77 13.13
C PRO A 278 43.58 4.27 12.99
N SER A 279 44.69 3.57 12.80
CA SER A 279 44.86 2.14 12.66
C SER A 279 44.01 1.31 13.63
N TYR A 280 42.94 0.69 13.11
CA TYR A 280 42.52 -0.63 13.60
C TYR A 280 43.16 -1.67 12.67
N ALA A 281 44.08 -2.46 13.21
CA ALA A 281 44.72 -3.61 12.55
C ALA A 281 45.69 -3.34 11.35
N GLY A 282 46.36 -2.19 11.31
CA GLY A 282 47.65 -2.06 10.60
C GLY A 282 47.63 -2.12 9.06
N ARG A 283 46.47 -1.96 8.40
CA ARG A 283 46.39 -1.69 6.96
C ARG A 283 45.81 -0.30 6.72
N ASN A 284 46.59 0.55 6.04
CA ASN A 284 46.13 1.81 5.49
C ASN A 284 45.33 1.49 4.23
N THR A 285 44.02 1.38 4.35
CA THR A 285 43.15 1.24 3.18
C THR A 285 42.47 2.58 2.95
N ARG A 286 42.77 3.18 1.80
CA ARG A 286 42.22 4.46 1.35
C ARG A 286 40.75 4.25 1.00
N ILE A 287 39.93 5.24 1.32
CA ILE A 287 38.51 5.27 0.94
C ILE A 287 38.44 5.92 -0.43
N ASP A 288 37.72 5.32 -1.37
CA ASP A 288 37.76 5.80 -2.75
C ASP A 288 37.10 7.18 -2.87
N PHE A 289 35.86 7.34 -2.40
CA PHE A 289 35.20 8.65 -2.34
C PHE A 289 34.35 8.86 -1.08
N LEU A 290 34.53 10.02 -0.45
CA LEU A 290 33.63 10.55 0.57
C LEU A 290 32.87 11.76 0.02
N LEU A 291 31.54 11.65 0.00
CA LEU A 291 30.60 12.75 -0.24
C LEU A 291 30.17 13.30 1.12
N LYS A 292 30.96 14.25 1.63
CA LYS A 292 30.93 14.62 3.04
C LYS A 292 29.61 15.24 3.48
N LYS A 293 28.99 16.08 2.64
CA LYS A 293 27.71 16.73 2.99
C LYS A 293 26.57 15.71 3.05
N GLU A 294 26.63 14.73 2.17
CA GLU A 294 25.63 13.69 1.97
C GLU A 294 25.80 12.52 2.95
N LYS A 295 26.96 12.44 3.62
CA LYS A 295 27.39 11.31 4.47
C LYS A 295 27.35 9.98 3.73
N ILE A 296 27.78 10.02 2.47
CA ILE A 296 27.86 8.87 1.59
C ILE A 296 29.33 8.52 1.34
N VAL A 297 29.67 7.27 1.57
CA VAL A 297 30.94 6.69 1.14
C VAL A 297 30.68 5.85 -0.10
N ILE A 298 31.55 5.98 -1.10
CA ILE A 298 31.56 5.13 -2.29
C ILE A 298 32.85 4.33 -2.28
N GLU A 299 32.71 3.00 -2.23
CA GLU A 299 33.77 2.02 -2.40
C GLU A 299 33.71 1.49 -3.83
N VAL A 300 34.85 1.42 -4.53
CA VAL A 300 34.95 1.02 -5.92
C VAL A 300 35.75 -0.28 -6.01
N LYS A 301 35.26 -1.22 -6.80
CA LYS A 301 36.00 -2.42 -7.19
C LYS A 301 35.98 -2.58 -8.69
N LYS A 302 37.06 -3.14 -9.23
CA LYS A 302 37.07 -3.65 -10.61
C LYS A 302 37.43 -5.13 -10.61
N THR A 303 36.60 -5.95 -11.25
CA THR A 303 36.89 -7.37 -11.38
C THR A 303 38.10 -7.62 -12.27
N ARG A 304 38.75 -8.77 -12.04
CA ARG A 304 39.88 -9.30 -12.81
C ARG A 304 39.95 -10.81 -12.61
N GLU A 305 40.86 -11.48 -13.32
CA GLU A 305 41.00 -12.94 -13.25
C GLU A 305 41.20 -13.49 -11.82
N THR A 306 41.78 -12.69 -10.92
CA THR A 306 42.04 -13.07 -9.52
C THR A 306 41.04 -12.48 -8.52
N LEU A 307 40.06 -11.70 -8.97
CA LEU A 307 39.08 -11.01 -8.11
C LEU A 307 37.68 -11.21 -8.69
N LYS A 308 37.03 -12.31 -8.27
CA LYS A 308 35.72 -12.78 -8.76
C LYS A 308 34.68 -12.76 -7.64
N ASP A 309 33.56 -13.48 -7.81
CA ASP A 309 32.42 -13.50 -6.87
C ASP A 309 32.83 -13.58 -5.39
N LYS A 310 33.65 -14.58 -5.03
CA LYS A 310 34.03 -14.82 -3.64
C LYS A 310 34.94 -13.73 -3.11
N GLU A 311 35.99 -13.38 -3.86
CA GLU A 311 36.96 -12.40 -3.39
C GLU A 311 36.35 -11.00 -3.30
N ILE A 312 35.47 -10.63 -4.24
CA ILE A 312 34.70 -9.38 -4.17
C ILE A 312 33.80 -9.36 -2.93
N GLY A 313 33.06 -10.45 -2.68
CA GLY A 313 32.21 -10.55 -1.48
C GLY A 313 33.01 -10.41 -0.19
N ASP A 314 34.14 -11.14 -0.08
CA ASP A 314 35.01 -11.12 1.10
C ASP A 314 35.64 -9.73 1.34
N GLU A 315 36.03 -9.02 0.27
CA GLU A 315 36.54 -7.65 0.37
C GLU A 315 35.44 -6.66 0.78
N LEU A 316 34.28 -6.69 0.11
CA LEU A 316 33.19 -5.76 0.40
C LEU A 316 32.60 -5.96 1.82
N LEU A 317 32.57 -7.20 2.34
CA LEU A 317 32.20 -7.44 3.73
C LEU A 317 33.17 -6.80 4.73
N GLN A 318 34.48 -6.81 4.43
CA GLN A 318 35.48 -6.11 5.24
C GLN A 318 35.28 -4.59 5.17
N ASP A 319 34.97 -4.06 3.99
CA ASP A 319 34.68 -2.64 3.79
C ASP A 319 33.41 -2.24 4.57
N ILE A 320 32.31 -2.98 4.45
CA ILE A 320 31.08 -2.77 5.24
C ILE A 320 31.39 -2.76 6.74
N ALA A 321 32.13 -3.74 7.25
CA ALA A 321 32.49 -3.82 8.66
C ALA A 321 33.33 -2.61 9.12
N ARG A 322 34.26 -2.13 8.27
CA ARG A 322 35.08 -0.94 8.53
C ARG A 322 34.23 0.32 8.65
N TYR A 323 33.33 0.55 7.70
CA TYR A 323 32.56 1.80 7.64
C TYR A 323 31.43 1.92 8.65
N ARG A 324 31.00 0.81 9.27
CA ARG A 324 29.97 0.81 10.32
C ARG A 324 30.24 1.79 11.47
N ASN A 325 31.49 2.10 11.75
CA ASN A 325 31.88 3.02 12.82
C ASN A 325 32.35 4.39 12.33
N HIS A 326 32.23 4.67 11.03
CA HIS A 326 32.69 5.92 10.44
C HIS A 326 31.70 7.07 10.72
N PRO A 327 32.12 8.18 11.35
CA PRO A 327 31.19 9.22 11.84
C PRO A 327 30.46 9.98 10.71
N ASP A 328 31.05 10.01 9.52
CA ASP A 328 30.50 10.67 8.33
C ASP A 328 29.96 9.66 7.30
N CYS A 329 29.68 8.40 7.70
CA CYS A 329 29.11 7.37 6.82
C CYS A 329 27.73 6.89 7.31
N ASN A 330 26.67 7.46 6.73
CA ASN A 330 25.31 6.95 6.91
C ASN A 330 24.92 5.96 5.80
N ILE A 331 25.55 6.07 4.63
CA ILE A 331 25.29 5.23 3.46
C ILE A 331 26.62 4.81 2.86
N LEU A 332 26.77 3.51 2.63
CA LEU A 332 27.89 2.93 1.88
C LEU A 332 27.37 2.42 0.53
N TYR A 333 27.91 2.97 -0.57
CA TYR A 333 27.71 2.46 -1.92
C TYR A 333 28.94 1.67 -2.35
N CYS A 334 28.78 0.40 -2.68
CA CYS A 334 29.81 -0.43 -3.28
C CYS A 334 29.54 -0.53 -4.78
N PHE A 335 30.39 0.09 -5.60
CA PHE A 335 30.32 0.01 -7.05
C PHE A 335 31.35 -1.00 -7.57
N VAL A 336 30.89 -2.07 -8.22
CA VAL A 336 31.76 -3.09 -8.82
C VAL A 336 31.63 -3.01 -10.34
N TYR A 337 32.73 -2.65 -11.00
CA TYR A 337 32.83 -2.65 -12.46
C TYR A 337 33.33 -4.01 -12.96
N ASP A 338 32.47 -4.74 -13.65
CA ASP A 338 32.69 -6.10 -14.16
C ASP A 338 32.52 -6.22 -15.70
N PRO A 339 33.39 -5.56 -16.49
CA PRO A 339 33.25 -5.54 -17.95
C PRO A 339 33.49 -6.87 -18.65
N GLN A 340 34.05 -7.86 -17.94
CA GLN A 340 34.28 -9.19 -18.47
C GLN A 340 33.28 -10.23 -17.95
N GLY A 341 32.34 -9.87 -17.07
CA GLY A 341 31.38 -10.81 -16.49
C GLY A 341 32.03 -11.90 -15.64
N HIS A 342 33.02 -11.51 -14.82
CA HIS A 342 33.69 -12.40 -13.89
C HIS A 342 32.81 -12.83 -12.70
N ILE A 343 31.74 -12.07 -12.42
CA ILE A 343 30.74 -12.37 -11.38
C ILE A 343 29.59 -13.13 -12.01
N VAL A 344 29.35 -14.37 -11.56
CA VAL A 344 28.39 -15.30 -12.20
C VAL A 344 26.95 -14.90 -11.90
N ASN A 345 26.65 -14.47 -10.68
CA ASN A 345 25.31 -14.02 -10.27
C ASN A 345 25.37 -12.65 -9.60
N PRO A 346 25.51 -11.56 -10.38
CA PRO A 346 25.63 -10.21 -9.83
C PRO A 346 24.47 -9.82 -8.93
N ARG A 347 23.22 -10.14 -9.30
CA ARG A 347 22.04 -9.78 -8.50
C ARG A 347 22.01 -10.49 -7.15
N GLY A 348 22.35 -11.79 -7.12
CA GLY A 348 22.44 -12.52 -5.85
C GLY A 348 23.49 -11.94 -4.91
N LEU A 349 24.67 -11.61 -5.44
CA LEU A 349 25.74 -11.00 -4.64
C LEU A 349 25.38 -9.58 -4.18
N GLU A 350 24.71 -8.79 -5.03
CA GLU A 350 24.16 -7.48 -4.64
C GLU A 350 23.18 -7.63 -3.46
N ASP A 351 22.20 -8.53 -3.56
CA ASP A 351 21.16 -8.73 -2.53
C ASP A 351 21.76 -9.23 -1.21
N ASP A 352 22.66 -10.22 -1.27
CA ASP A 352 23.32 -10.78 -0.09
C ASP A 352 24.11 -9.71 0.68
N LEU A 353 24.87 -8.87 -0.01
CA LEU A 353 25.65 -7.80 0.63
C LEU A 353 24.78 -6.61 1.07
N CYS A 354 23.72 -6.27 0.32
CA CYS A 354 22.76 -5.24 0.74
C CYS A 354 22.04 -5.61 2.04
N SER A 355 21.87 -6.91 2.32
CA SER A 355 21.27 -7.41 3.56
C SER A 355 22.06 -7.05 4.84
N GLU A 356 23.32 -6.64 4.71
CA GLU A 356 24.15 -6.15 5.83
C GLU A 356 23.78 -4.73 6.32
N SER A 357 22.79 -4.09 5.68
CA SER A 357 22.19 -2.82 6.09
C SER A 357 21.60 -2.88 7.50
N ASN A 358 21.72 -1.79 8.26
CA ASN A 358 21.11 -1.68 9.58
C ASN A 358 20.65 -0.24 9.90
N LYS A 359 20.15 -0.02 11.12
CA LYS A 359 19.63 1.29 11.56
C LYS A 359 20.66 2.43 11.53
N LYS A 360 21.96 2.13 11.56
CA LYS A 360 23.04 3.14 11.59
C LYS A 360 23.63 3.41 10.20
N MET A 361 23.70 2.39 9.34
CA MET A 361 24.30 2.51 8.02
C MET A 361 23.51 1.66 7.00
N ALA A 362 23.09 2.30 5.91
CA ALA A 362 22.53 1.61 4.75
C ALA A 362 23.64 1.16 3.80
N VAL A 363 23.53 -0.04 3.24
CA VAL A 363 24.49 -0.62 2.29
C VAL A 363 23.78 -0.83 0.96
N TYR A 364 24.38 -0.31 -0.11
CA TYR A 364 23.94 -0.53 -1.48
C TYR A 364 25.09 -1.08 -2.30
N VAL A 365 24.83 -2.14 -3.06
CA VAL A 365 25.82 -2.74 -3.95
C VAL A 365 25.31 -2.69 -5.38
N ASN A 366 26.15 -2.21 -6.29
CA ASN A 366 25.86 -2.07 -7.70
C ASN A 366 26.98 -2.71 -8.51
N ILE A 367 26.70 -3.88 -9.09
CA ILE A 367 27.59 -4.60 -9.99
C ILE A 367 27.15 -4.31 -11.42
N ARG A 368 28.01 -3.68 -12.22
CA ARG A 368 27.71 -3.28 -13.60
C ARG A 368 28.76 -3.80 -14.56
N PRO A 369 28.39 -4.11 -15.82
CA PRO A 369 29.36 -4.37 -16.88
C PRO A 369 30.31 -3.19 -17.03
#